data_AF-A0A9D9LV71-F1
#
_entry.id   AF-A0A9D9LV71-F1
#
_cell.length_a   1.000
_cell.length_b   1.000
_cell.length_c   1.000
_cell.angle_alpha   90.00
_cell.angle_beta   90.00
_cell.angle_gamma   90.00
#
_symmetry.space_group_name_H-M   'P 1'
#
loop_
_entity.id
_entity.type
_entity.pdbx_description
1 polymer ?
#
loop_
_entity_poly.entity_id
_entity_poly.type
_entity_poly.pdbx_seq_one_letter_code
_entity_poly.pdbx_strand_id
1 'polypeptide(L)'
;MKTFAEIKNDTQIQKINNEYENHIDGFLLPRGGKRAFTFVCSIDKEPDGYEWEHVSVWIFKEYKKTPTWEEMCAVKKIFWYDDEEVHQIHPSEKEYFRGFRKVPNVLHLWRPVGGWKR
;
A
#
# COMPACT_ATOMS: atom_id res chain seq x y z
N MET A 1 -10.36 -3.48 -3.21
CA MET A 1 -9.14 -4.11 -2.65
C MET A 1 -9.45 -5.56 -2.29
N LYS A 2 -8.44 -6.43 -2.30
CA LYS A 2 -8.55 -7.76 -1.68
C LYS A 2 -8.78 -7.62 -0.17
N THR A 3 -9.43 -8.61 0.44
CA THR A 3 -9.59 -8.66 1.89
C THR A 3 -8.24 -8.81 2.60
N PHE A 4 -8.14 -8.38 3.86
CA PHE A 4 -6.92 -8.63 4.64
C PHE A 4 -6.61 -10.12 4.79
N ALA A 5 -7.62 -11.00 4.81
CA ALA A 5 -7.41 -12.44 4.81
C ALA A 5 -6.73 -12.92 3.51
N GLU A 6 -7.18 -12.45 2.35
CA GLU A 6 -6.54 -12.75 1.06
C GLU A 6 -5.11 -12.20 0.99
N ILE A 7 -4.91 -10.95 1.43
CA ILE A 7 -3.59 -10.32 1.44
C ILE A 7 -2.62 -11.13 2.31
N LYS A 8 -3.01 -11.48 3.55
CA LYS A 8 -2.16 -12.25 4.47
C LYS A 8 -1.80 -13.64 3.94
N ASN A 9 -2.66 -14.24 3.12
CA ASN A 9 -2.44 -15.55 2.51
C ASN A 9 -1.66 -15.48 1.18
N ASP A 10 -1.38 -14.29 0.64
CA ASP A 10 -0.57 -14.16 -0.58
C ASP A 10 0.89 -14.54 -0.27
N THR A 11 1.43 -15.48 -1.05
CA THR A 11 2.82 -15.98 -0.94
C THR A 11 3.90 -14.89 -1.01
N GLN A 12 3.56 -13.71 -1.53
CA GLN A 12 4.45 -12.56 -1.62
C GLN A 12 4.53 -11.80 -0.30
N ILE A 13 3.54 -11.92 0.59
CA ILE A 13 3.62 -11.38 1.95
C ILE A 13 4.54 -12.28 2.76
N GLN A 14 5.69 -11.72 3.16
CA GLN A 14 6.73 -12.45 3.87
C GLN A 14 6.48 -12.47 5.38
N LYS A 15 5.89 -11.39 5.89
CA LYS A 15 5.63 -11.22 7.31
C LYS A 15 4.63 -10.11 7.55
N ILE A 16 3.68 -10.36 8.45
CA ILE A 16 2.86 -9.32 9.09
C ILE A 16 3.52 -8.92 10.40
N ASN A 17 3.69 -7.62 10.61
CA ASN A 17 4.24 -7.07 11.86
C ASN A 17 3.14 -6.64 12.80
N ASN A 18 2.12 -5.94 12.31
CA ASN A 18 0.95 -5.54 13.09
C ASN A 18 -0.34 -5.80 12.31
N GLU A 19 -1.38 -6.13 13.05
CA GLU A 19 -2.74 -6.33 12.56
C GLU A 19 -3.72 -5.69 13.53
N TYR A 20 -4.53 -4.78 13.01
CA TYR A 20 -5.64 -4.12 13.69
C TYR A 20 -6.89 -4.26 12.81
N GLU A 21 -8.04 -3.83 13.33
CA GLU A 21 -9.34 -3.99 12.66
C GLU A 21 -9.33 -3.52 11.19
N ASN A 22 -8.77 -2.34 10.92
CA ASN A 22 -8.75 -1.73 9.58
C ASN A 22 -7.34 -1.52 9.02
N HIS A 23 -6.34 -2.23 9.55
CA HIS A 23 -4.93 -1.99 9.20
C HIS A 23 -4.08 -3.24 9.34
N ILE A 24 -3.23 -3.49 8.34
CA ILE A 24 -2.12 -4.43 8.42
C ILE A 24 -0.84 -3.78 7.89
N ASP A 25 0.30 -4.06 8.52
CA ASP A 25 1.60 -3.68 8.00
C ASP A 25 2.60 -4.81 8.09
N GLY A 26 3.61 -4.77 7.23
CA GLY A 26 4.49 -5.92 7.08
C GLY A 26 5.55 -5.76 6.00
N PHE A 27 6.08 -6.91 5.60
CA PHE A 27 7.05 -7.03 4.53
C PHE A 27 6.48 -7.87 3.40
N LEU A 28 6.74 -7.43 2.18
CA LEU A 28 6.42 -8.17 0.98
C LEU A 28 7.65 -8.30 0.07
N LEU A 29 7.67 -9.36 -0.72
CA LEU A 29 8.64 -9.60 -1.78
C LEU A 29 7.85 -9.98 -3.04
N PRO A 30 7.77 -9.09 -4.05
CA PRO A 30 7.04 -9.39 -5.26
C PRO A 30 7.64 -10.61 -5.97
N ARG A 31 6.79 -11.43 -6.60
CA ARG A 31 7.21 -12.66 -7.27
C ARG A 31 8.23 -12.36 -8.37
N GLY A 32 9.39 -13.02 -8.31
CA GLY A 32 10.51 -12.77 -9.24
C GLY A 32 11.25 -11.45 -9.00
N GLY A 33 10.84 -10.67 -8.00
CA GLY A 33 11.52 -9.45 -7.57
C GLY A 33 12.80 -9.75 -6.78
N LYS A 34 13.76 -8.83 -6.84
CA LYS A 34 15.02 -8.90 -6.07
C LYS A 34 14.99 -8.07 -4.79
N ARG A 35 13.98 -7.21 -4.64
CA ARG A 35 13.86 -6.24 -3.55
C ARG A 35 12.61 -6.49 -2.75
N ALA A 36 12.77 -6.47 -1.43
CA ALA A 36 11.65 -6.49 -0.50
C ALA A 36 11.14 -5.07 -0.25
N PHE A 37 9.87 -4.96 0.10
CA PHE A 37 9.22 -3.71 0.45
C PHE A 37 8.62 -3.81 1.84
N THR A 38 8.57 -2.67 2.51
CA THR A 38 7.69 -2.50 3.66
C THR A 38 6.40 -1.89 3.16
N PHE A 39 5.28 -2.40 3.67
CA PHE A 39 3.96 -1.90 3.32
C PHE A 39 3.15 -1.59 4.57
N VAL A 40 2.24 -0.65 4.40
CA VAL A 40 1.08 -0.41 5.26
C VAL A 40 -0.14 -0.51 4.35
N CYS A 41 -1.15 -1.26 4.76
CA CYS A 41 -2.41 -1.42 4.05
C CYS A 41 -3.55 -1.19 5.03
N SER A 42 -4.44 -0.26 4.72
CA SER A 42 -5.53 0.15 5.59
C SER A 42 -6.82 0.48 4.84
N ILE A 43 -7.92 0.46 5.58
CA ILE A 43 -9.18 1.10 5.20
C ILE A 43 -9.31 2.36 6.06
N ASP A 44 -9.09 3.51 5.46
CA ASP A 44 -9.09 4.81 6.13
C ASP A 44 -10.50 5.40 6.07
N LYS A 45 -11.11 5.63 7.24
CA LYS A 45 -12.48 6.14 7.36
C LYS A 45 -12.49 7.63 7.69
N GLU A 46 -13.15 8.40 6.84
CA GLU A 46 -13.34 9.82 7.02
C GLU A 46 -14.57 10.13 7.90
N PRO A 47 -14.60 11.29 8.59
CA PRO A 47 -15.72 11.68 9.47
C PRO A 47 -17.08 11.78 8.79
N ASP A 48 -17.08 12.03 7.47
CA ASP A 48 -18.28 12.11 6.64
C ASP A 48 -18.77 10.74 6.14
N GLY A 49 -18.09 9.65 6.55
CA GLY A 49 -18.46 8.28 6.26
C GLY A 49 -17.88 7.73 4.95
N TYR A 50 -17.08 8.51 4.21
CA TYR A 50 -16.32 7.97 3.10
C TYR A 50 -15.17 7.09 3.61
N GLU A 51 -14.89 6.01 2.88
CA GLU A 51 -13.83 5.07 3.22
C GLU A 51 -12.88 4.93 2.04
N TRP A 52 -11.58 4.83 2.35
CA TRP A 52 -10.51 4.75 1.37
C TRP A 52 -9.68 3.50 1.58
N GLU A 53 -9.49 2.75 0.51
CA GLU A 53 -8.48 1.70 0.43
C GLU A 53 -7.13 2.38 0.22
N HIS A 54 -6.22 2.16 1.16
CA HIS A 54 -4.92 2.83 1.18
C HIS A 54 -3.80 1.81 1.31
N VAL A 55 -2.80 1.92 0.43
CA VAL A 55 -1.52 1.23 0.57
C VAL A 55 -0.39 2.24 0.49
N SER A 56 0.44 2.26 1.52
CA SER A 56 1.75 2.92 1.50
C SER A 56 2.84 1.86 1.36
N VAL A 57 3.75 2.03 0.40
CA VAL A 57 4.84 1.08 0.17
C VAL A 57 6.17 1.80 -0.08
N TRP A 58 7.27 1.22 0.40
CA TRP A 58 8.62 1.70 0.11
C TRP A 58 9.63 0.56 0.13
N ILE A 59 10.76 0.75 -0.54
CA ILE A 59 11.80 -0.27 -0.62
C ILE A 59 12.41 -0.46 0.77
N PHE A 60 12.43 -1.72 1.23
CA PHE A 60 12.95 -2.07 2.54
C PHE A 60 14.43 -1.68 2.64
N LYS A 61 14.78 -0.91 3.68
CA LYS A 61 16.14 -0.40 3.97
C LYS A 61 16.78 0.50 2.88
N GLU A 62 16.07 0.84 1.80
CA GLU A 62 16.60 1.70 0.72
C GLU A 62 15.70 2.91 0.46
N TYR A 63 15.73 3.90 1.35
CA TYR A 63 14.82 5.05 1.28
C TYR A 63 15.17 6.06 0.17
N LYS A 64 16.36 5.96 -0.45
CA LYS A 64 16.80 6.89 -1.51
C LYS A 64 16.39 6.46 -2.92
N LYS A 65 15.64 5.37 -3.07
CA LYS A 65 15.20 4.86 -4.36
C LYS A 65 13.68 4.76 -4.40
N THR A 66 13.14 5.01 -5.58
CA THR A 66 11.73 4.79 -5.90
C THR A 66 11.56 3.41 -6.52
N PRO A 67 10.44 2.70 -6.26
CA PRO A 67 10.12 1.46 -6.97
C PRO A 67 10.12 1.68 -8.49
N THR A 68 10.50 0.68 -9.29
CA THR A 68 10.31 0.76 -10.75
C THR A 68 8.84 0.60 -11.11
N TRP A 69 8.48 0.94 -12.35
CA TRP A 69 7.13 0.73 -12.87
C TRP A 69 6.66 -0.73 -12.68
N GLU A 70 7.51 -1.70 -13.00
CA GLU A 70 7.20 -3.13 -12.90
C GLU A 70 6.97 -3.55 -11.45
N GLU A 71 7.76 -3.01 -10.51
CA GLU A 71 7.57 -3.25 -9.08
C GLU A 71 6.27 -2.63 -8.57
N MET A 72 5.90 -1.44 -9.04
CA MET A 72 4.62 -0.82 -8.71
C MET A 72 3.45 -1.64 -9.24
N CYS A 73 3.53 -2.14 -10.47
CA CYS A 73 2.52 -3.05 -11.01
C CYS A 73 2.41 -4.34 -10.19
N ALA A 74 3.52 -4.89 -9.74
CA ALA A 74 3.52 -6.09 -8.91
C ALA A 74 2.93 -5.84 -7.52
N VAL A 75 3.27 -4.70 -6.89
CA VAL A 75 2.65 -4.26 -5.63
C VAL A 75 1.13 -4.11 -5.81
N LYS A 76 0.67 -3.42 -6.86
CA LYS A 76 -0.78 -3.23 -7.12
C LYS A 76 -1.51 -4.57 -7.13
N LYS A 77 -0.95 -5.59 -7.80
CA LYS A 77 -1.54 -6.93 -7.91
C LYS A 77 -1.59 -7.72 -6.61
N ILE A 78 -0.79 -7.36 -5.60
CA ILE A 78 -0.86 -7.99 -4.27
C ILE A 78 -2.11 -7.50 -3.55
N PHE A 79 -2.39 -6.19 -3.59
CA PHE A 79 -3.42 -5.56 -2.78
C PHE A 79 -4.78 -5.41 -3.48
N TRP A 80 -4.79 -5.22 -4.80
CA TRP A 80 -6.01 -5.01 -5.59
C TRP A 80 -6.17 -6.07 -6.68
N TYR A 81 -7.40 -6.23 -7.16
CA TYR A 81 -7.69 -7.04 -8.35
C TYR A 81 -7.30 -6.31 -9.63
N ASP A 82 -7.16 -7.04 -10.74
CA ASP A 82 -6.61 -6.50 -11.99
C ASP A 82 -7.46 -5.36 -12.59
N ASP A 83 -8.78 -5.43 -12.42
CA ASP A 83 -9.79 -4.47 -12.89
C ASP A 83 -10.00 -3.26 -11.96
N GLU A 84 -9.38 -3.26 -10.78
CA GLU A 84 -9.48 -2.15 -9.84
C GLU A 84 -8.53 -1.02 -10.20
N GLU A 85 -9.09 0.16 -10.49
CA GLU A 85 -8.34 1.39 -10.75
C GLU A 85 -7.87 2.02 -9.43
N VAL A 86 -6.57 2.31 -9.33
CA VAL A 86 -5.92 2.87 -8.12
C VAL A 86 -5.10 4.08 -8.54
N HIS A 87 -5.15 5.15 -7.75
CA HIS A 87 -4.41 6.37 -8.04
C HIS A 87 -3.20 6.48 -7.12
N GLN A 88 -2.07 6.90 -7.70
CA GLN A 88 -0.93 7.34 -6.93
C GLN A 88 -1.14 8.80 -6.52
N ILE A 89 -1.10 9.07 -5.23
CA ILE A 89 -1.24 10.41 -4.69
C ILE A 89 0.13 10.88 -4.18
N HIS A 90 0.42 12.16 -4.42
CA HIS A 90 1.48 12.88 -3.73
C HIS A 90 0.85 13.72 -2.61
N PRO A 91 0.88 13.25 -1.35
CA PRO A 91 0.43 14.04 -0.21
C PRO A 91 1.07 15.42 -0.16
N SER A 92 0.45 16.34 0.58
CA SER A 92 1.12 17.60 0.92
C SER A 92 2.39 17.30 1.73
N GLU A 93 3.40 18.17 1.65
CA GLU A 93 4.66 18.01 2.40
C GLU A 93 4.42 17.79 3.90
N LYS A 94 3.46 18.51 4.48
CA LYS A 94 3.07 18.37 5.89
C LYS A 94 2.55 16.96 6.22
N GLU A 95 1.82 16.33 5.30
CA GLU A 95 1.27 14.98 5.49
C GLU A 95 2.36 13.91 5.32
N TYR A 96 3.32 14.10 4.41
CA TYR A 96 4.55 13.30 4.37
C TYR A 96 5.30 13.33 5.71
N PHE A 97 5.23 14.45 6.46
CA PHE A 97 5.86 14.59 7.78
C PHE A 97 5.01 14.08 8.96
N ARG A 98 3.70 13.88 8.81
CA ARG A 98 2.78 13.45 9.89
C ARG A 98 2.58 11.93 10.00
N GLY A 99 2.97 11.15 8.99
CA GLY A 99 2.76 9.70 8.93
C GLY A 99 3.95 8.83 9.39
N PHE A 100 3.90 7.54 8.99
CA PHE A 100 4.86 6.46 9.35
C PHE A 100 6.29 6.78 8.86
N ARG A 101 6.95 7.65 9.63
CA ARG A 101 8.35 8.11 9.53
C ARG A 101 8.67 8.91 8.27
N LYS A 102 9.69 9.77 8.41
CA LYS A 102 10.38 10.58 7.40
C LYS A 102 11.05 9.71 6.32
N VAL A 103 10.32 8.76 5.75
CA VAL A 103 10.80 7.83 4.74
C VAL A 103 10.63 8.54 3.40
N PRO A 104 11.73 8.96 2.74
CA PRO A 104 11.62 9.47 1.37
C PRO A 104 11.17 8.36 0.42
N ASN A 105 10.55 8.76 -0.69
CA ASN A 105 10.13 7.88 -1.79
C ASN A 105 9.08 6.82 -1.39
N VAL A 106 8.18 7.16 -0.47
CA VAL A 106 6.98 6.35 -0.20
C VAL A 106 5.98 6.54 -1.34
N LEU A 107 5.51 5.42 -1.86
CA LEU A 107 4.41 5.37 -2.79
C LEU A 107 3.10 5.26 -2.01
N HIS A 108 2.21 6.22 -2.20
CA HIS A 108 0.86 6.21 -1.62
C HIS A 108 -0.15 5.89 -2.72
N LEU A 109 -0.84 4.77 -2.57
CA LEU A 109 -1.86 4.28 -3.48
C LEU A 109 -3.21 4.33 -2.81
N TRP A 110 -4.18 4.94 -3.48
CA TRP A 110 -5.50 5.23 -2.93
C TRP A 110 -6.59 4.83 -3.92
N ARG A 111 -7.69 4.31 -3.37
CA ARG A 111 -8.92 4.02 -4.09
C ARG A 111 -10.10 4.18 -3.13
N PRO A 112 -11.20 4.85 -3.50
CA PRO A 112 -12.38 4.89 -2.66
C PRO A 112 -12.99 3.49 -2.54
N VAL A 113 -13.45 3.12 -1.35
CA VAL A 113 -14.18 1.87 -1.13
C VAL A 113 -15.44 1.89 -2.00
N GLY A 114 -15.65 0.82 -2.78
CA GLY A 114 -16.72 0.75 -3.79
C GLY A 114 -16.33 1.31 -5.17
N GLY A 115 -15.13 1.88 -5.32
CA GLY A 115 -14.58 2.33 -6.59
C GLY A 115 -14.94 3.75 -7.00
N TRP A 116 -14.28 4.25 -8.05
CA TRP A 116 -14.47 5.61 -8.55
C TRP A 116 -15.87 5.77 -9.16
N LYS A 117 -16.60 6.79 -8.71
CA LYS A 117 -17.83 7.23 -9.37
C LYS A 117 -17.43 7.93 -10.66
N ARG A 118 -17.73 7.31 -11.80
CA ARG A 118 -17.59 7.92 -13.13
C ARG A 118 -18.89 8.57 -13.57
#